data_AF-A0A2N5M2S8-F1
#
_entry.id   AF-A0A2N5M2S8-F1
#
_cell.length_a   1.000
_cell.length_b   1.000
_cell.length_c   1.000
_cell.angle_alpha   90.00
_cell.angle_beta   90.00
_cell.angle_gamma   90.00
#
_symmetry.space_group_name_H-M   'P 1'
#
loop_
_entity.id
_entity.type
_entity.pdbx_description
1 polymer ?
#
loop_
_entity_poly.entity_id
_entity_poly.type
_entity_poly.pdbx_seq_one_letter_code
_entity_poly.pdbx_strand_id
1 'polypeptide(L)'
;MSNNRLTSTEISNLWTHYLRETLQICVIKYMLSNIKDPQILDIFNMAQKMSEKHTDMLQSIFKKENFPNPKGFTDRDVNLNAPRLFSDLYCLYYIHTLTMHGAQAYNIAFSVSIRQDIREFYYQCCTKLY
;
A
#
# COMPACT_ATOMS: atom_id res chain seq x y z
N MET A 1 -6.16 21.96 23.29
CA MET A 1 -4.76 21.88 22.81
C MET A 1 -4.78 21.51 21.34
N SER A 2 -4.50 22.44 20.44
CA SER A 2 -4.32 22.13 19.01
C SER A 2 -2.95 21.46 18.82
N ASN A 3 -2.89 20.15 19.04
CA ASN A 3 -1.65 19.39 18.82
C ASN A 3 -1.44 19.18 17.32
N ASN A 4 -0.71 20.10 16.69
CA ASN A 4 -0.46 20.12 15.25
C ASN A 4 0.64 19.13 14.80
N ARG A 5 1.19 18.34 15.73
CA ARG A 5 2.23 17.32 15.44
C ARG A 5 1.61 15.94 15.32
N LEU A 6 2.13 15.13 14.41
CA LEU A 6 1.81 13.71 14.38
C LEU A 6 2.21 13.04 15.70
N THR A 7 1.36 12.14 16.19
CA THR A 7 1.67 11.24 17.29
C THR A 7 2.66 10.15 16.86
N SER A 8 3.35 9.52 17.80
CA SER A 8 4.23 8.38 17.50
C SER A 8 3.47 7.24 16.81
N THR A 9 2.21 7.01 17.20
CA THR A 9 1.32 6.02 16.58
C THR A 9 1.01 6.36 15.12
N GLU A 10 0.64 7.62 14.82
CA GLU A 10 0.39 8.07 13.45
C GLU A 10 1.65 7.94 12.58
N ILE A 11 2.81 8.36 13.08
CA ILE A 11 4.09 8.22 12.37
C ILE A 11 4.39 6.75 12.06
N SER A 12 4.26 5.86 13.05
CA SER A 12 4.51 4.43 12.89
C SER A 12 3.59 3.80 11.84
N ASN A 13 2.31 4.14 11.87
CA ASN A 13 1.33 3.63 10.93
C ASN A 13 1.58 4.12 9.50
N LEU A 14 1.86 5.42 9.32
CA LEU A 14 2.17 6.01 8.01
C LEU A 14 3.45 5.39 7.42
N TRP A 15 4.49 5.26 8.25
CA TRP A 15 5.77 4.67 7.85
C TRP A 15 5.60 3.20 7.42
N THR A 16 4.92 2.42 8.24
CA THR A 16 4.64 1.00 7.96
C THR A 16 3.78 0.85 6.70
N HIS A 17 2.78 1.71 6.52
CA HIS A 17 1.94 1.70 5.32
C HIS A 17 2.77 1.95 4.07
N TYR A 18 3.66 2.96 4.08
CA TYR A 18 4.53 3.24 2.94
C TYR A 18 5.44 2.06 2.57
N LEU A 19 6.04 1.40 3.56
CA LEU A 19 6.86 0.21 3.32
C LEU A 19 6.05 -0.93 2.71
N ARG A 20 4.80 -1.11 3.16
CA ARG A 20 3.90 -2.14 2.62
C ARG A 20 3.48 -1.83 1.18
N GLU A 21 3.14 -0.59 0.84
CA GLU A 21 2.74 -0.23 -0.53
C GLU A 21 3.91 -0.42 -1.51
N THR A 22 5.11 0.02 -1.14
CA THR A 22 6.28 -0.17 -2.01
C THR A 22 6.65 -1.64 -2.19
N LEU A 23 6.51 -2.48 -1.15
CA LEU A 23 6.66 -3.93 -1.26
C LEU A 23 5.60 -4.54 -2.18
N GLN A 24 4.33 -4.16 -1.98
CA GLN A 24 3.20 -4.62 -2.76
C GLN A 24 3.43 -4.36 -4.26
N ILE A 25 3.89 -3.16 -4.62
CA ILE A 25 4.20 -2.79 -6.01
C ILE A 25 5.25 -3.75 -6.60
N CYS A 26 6.32 -4.07 -5.86
CA CYS A 26 7.34 -5.00 -6.32
C CYS A 26 6.78 -6.41 -6.57
N VAL A 27 5.96 -6.93 -5.65
CA VAL A 27 5.33 -8.25 -5.80
C VAL A 27 4.35 -8.26 -6.98
N ILE A 28 3.52 -7.22 -7.11
CA ILE A 28 2.57 -7.06 -8.20
C ILE A 28 3.30 -7.02 -9.55
N LYS A 29 4.40 -6.28 -9.68
CA LYS A 29 5.21 -6.22 -10.91
C LYS A 29 5.66 -7.62 -11.36
N TYR A 30 6.16 -8.43 -10.43
CA TYR A 30 6.56 -9.81 -10.73
C TYR A 30 5.38 -10.72 -11.07
N MET A 31 4.26 -10.60 -10.35
CA MET A 31 3.07 -11.41 -10.65
C MET A 31 2.47 -11.04 -12.01
N LEU A 32 2.36 -9.74 -12.33
CA LEU A 32 1.87 -9.25 -13.62
C LEU A 32 2.70 -9.76 -14.80
N SER A 33 4.03 -9.91 -14.66
CA SER A 33 4.86 -10.47 -15.73
C SER A 33 4.63 -11.97 -15.99
N ASN A 34 3.85 -12.65 -15.15
CA ASN A 34 3.65 -14.10 -15.17
C ASN A 34 2.17 -14.54 -15.28
N ILE A 35 1.23 -13.70 -14.85
CA ILE A 35 -0.22 -13.98 -14.92
C ILE A 35 -0.66 -14.06 -16.38
N LYS A 36 -1.51 -15.03 -16.70
CA LYS A 36 -2.05 -15.25 -18.05
C LYS A 36 -3.55 -15.01 -18.13
N ASP A 37 -4.27 -15.23 -17.05
CA ASP A 37 -5.71 -14.98 -16.98
C ASP A 37 -6.02 -13.47 -17.08
N PRO A 38 -6.80 -13.03 -18.09
CA PRO A 38 -7.11 -11.61 -18.30
C PRO A 38 -7.84 -10.94 -17.13
N GLN A 39 -8.74 -11.66 -16.45
CA GLN A 39 -9.50 -11.09 -15.34
C GLN A 39 -8.60 -10.88 -14.12
N ILE A 40 -7.65 -11.80 -13.90
CA ILE A 40 -6.66 -11.66 -12.83
C ILE A 40 -5.67 -10.52 -13.18
N LEU A 41 -5.29 -10.35 -14.44
CA LEU A 41 -4.48 -9.21 -14.88
C LEU A 41 -5.17 -7.87 -14.57
N ASP A 42 -6.46 -7.73 -14.84
CA ASP A 42 -7.21 -6.50 -14.57
C ASP A 42 -7.23 -6.16 -13.06
N ILE A 43 -7.42 -7.18 -12.21
CA ILE A 43 -7.36 -7.03 -10.75
C ILE A 43 -5.98 -6.53 -10.30
N PHE A 44 -4.91 -7.11 -10.83
CA PHE A 44 -3.55 -6.72 -10.45
C PHE A 44 -3.17 -5.33 -10.96
N ASN A 45 -3.61 -4.95 -12.16
CA ASN A 45 -3.42 -3.59 -12.70
C ASN A 45 -4.17 -2.55 -11.87
N MET A 46 -5.39 -2.85 -11.42
CA MET A 46 -6.14 -1.98 -10.51
C MET A 46 -5.40 -1.85 -9.17
N ALA A 47 -4.97 -2.96 -8.58
CA ALA A 47 -4.24 -2.97 -7.31
C ALA A 47 -2.93 -2.17 -7.40
N GLN A 48 -2.18 -2.29 -8.51
CA GLN A 48 -0.96 -1.51 -8.73
C GLN A 48 -1.24 0.00 -8.68
N LYS A 49 -2.25 0.47 -9.44
CA LYS A 49 -2.61 1.89 -9.49
C LYS A 49 -3.05 2.41 -8.12
N MET A 50 -3.78 1.60 -7.35
CA MET A 50 -4.16 1.95 -5.98
C MET A 50 -2.92 2.11 -5.08
N SER A 51 -1.99 1.16 -5.12
CA SER A 51 -0.76 1.21 -4.33
C SER A 51 0.13 2.40 -4.67
N GLU A 52 0.27 2.72 -5.97
CA GLU A 52 1.01 3.89 -6.44
C GLU A 52 0.36 5.19 -5.91
N LYS A 53 -0.96 5.31 -6.02
CA LYS A 53 -1.71 6.45 -5.47
C LYS A 53 -1.56 6.59 -3.95
N HIS A 54 -1.66 5.51 -3.20
CA HIS A 54 -1.44 5.54 -1.75
C HIS A 54 -0.01 5.97 -1.41
N THR A 55 0.98 5.48 -2.16
CA THR A 55 2.39 5.86 -2.00
C THR A 55 2.57 7.37 -2.21
N ASP A 56 1.98 7.94 -3.26
CA ASP A 56 2.03 9.39 -3.54
C ASP A 56 1.40 10.23 -2.43
N MET A 57 0.26 9.78 -1.90
CA MET A 57 -0.42 10.45 -0.78
C MET A 57 0.43 10.40 0.49
N LEU A 58 1.03 9.25 0.80
CA LEU A 58 1.93 9.07 1.95
C LEU A 58 3.17 9.96 1.85
N GLN A 59 3.81 10.03 0.67
CA GLN A 59 4.94 10.94 0.44
C GLN A 59 4.54 12.40 0.60
N SER A 60 3.34 12.76 0.17
CA SER A 60 2.80 14.12 0.36
C SER A 60 2.62 14.45 1.84
N ILE A 61 2.15 13.50 2.65
CA ILE A 61 2.04 13.63 4.11
C ILE A 61 3.44 13.81 4.73
N PHE A 62 4.41 12.94 4.41
CA PHE A 62 5.76 13.05 4.95
C PHE A 62 6.40 14.40 4.61
N LYS A 63 6.27 14.84 3.35
CA LYS A 63 6.77 16.15 2.90
C LYS A 63 6.12 17.30 3.67
N LYS A 64 4.79 17.28 3.87
CA LYS A 64 4.05 18.32 4.62
C LYS A 64 4.53 18.41 6.08
N GLU A 65 4.89 17.28 6.67
CA GLU A 65 5.36 17.20 8.06
C GLU A 65 6.88 17.41 8.19
N ASN A 66 7.59 17.70 7.09
CA ASN A 66 9.05 17.75 7.02
C ASN A 66 9.73 16.46 7.52
N PHE A 67 9.09 15.31 7.30
CA PHE A 67 9.69 13.99 7.53
C PHE A 67 10.44 13.51 6.28
N PRO A 68 11.54 12.77 6.45
CA PRO A 68 12.17 12.09 5.33
C PRO A 68 11.24 11.00 4.78
N ASN A 69 11.26 10.81 3.47
CA ASN A 69 10.60 9.65 2.88
C ASN A 69 11.29 8.37 3.38
N PRO A 70 10.52 7.33 3.79
CA PRO A 70 11.10 6.04 4.13
C PRO A 70 11.86 5.44 2.94
N LYS A 71 12.90 4.67 3.24
CA LYS A 71 13.54 3.81 2.24
C LYS A 71 12.66 2.59 1.98
N GLY A 72 11.73 2.74 1.02
CA GLY A 72 10.86 1.66 0.57
C GLY A 72 11.55 0.69 -0.40
N PHE A 73 10.77 -0.27 -0.88
CA PHE A 73 11.19 -1.21 -1.92
C PHE A 73 11.15 -0.55 -3.30
N THR A 74 12.01 -1.01 -4.19
CA THR A 74 12.25 -0.45 -5.52
C THR A 74 12.37 -1.55 -6.56
N ASP A 75 12.55 -1.18 -7.83
CA ASP A 75 12.80 -2.13 -8.92
C ASP A 75 14.08 -2.98 -8.73
N ARG A 76 14.96 -2.59 -7.80
CA ARG A 76 16.13 -3.40 -7.41
C ARG A 76 15.78 -4.57 -6.51
N ASP A 77 14.60 -4.54 -5.90
CA ASP A 77 14.12 -5.52 -4.91
C ASP A 77 13.20 -6.56 -5.55
N VAL A 78 13.09 -6.57 -6.88
CA VAL A 78 12.31 -7.54 -7.65
C VAL A 78 13.12 -8.07 -8.83
N ASN A 79 13.07 -9.39 -9.04
CA ASN A 79 13.69 -10.04 -10.20
C ASN A 79 12.61 -10.46 -11.21
N LEU A 80 12.37 -9.63 -12.23
CA LEU A 80 11.41 -9.93 -13.30
C LEU A 80 11.88 -11.03 -14.26
N ASN A 81 13.15 -11.40 -14.23
CA ASN A 81 13.71 -12.49 -15.04
C ASN A 81 13.63 -13.86 -14.36
N ALA A 82 13.09 -13.93 -13.13
CA ALA A 82 12.88 -15.19 -12.45
C ALA A 82 11.85 -16.05 -13.21
N PRO A 83 12.00 -17.39 -13.23
CA PRO A 83 11.00 -18.28 -13.81
C PRO A 83 9.67 -18.14 -13.07
N ARG A 84 8.56 -18.54 -13.70
CA ARG A 84 7.25 -18.52 -13.06
C ARG A 84 7.22 -19.38 -11.80
N LEU A 85 7.19 -18.73 -10.65
CA LEU A 85 7.13 -19.38 -9.33
C LEU A 85 5.70 -19.68 -8.86
N PHE A 86 4.69 -18.94 -9.32
CA PHE A 86 3.33 -19.02 -8.82
C PHE A 86 2.30 -19.24 -9.93
N SER A 87 1.22 -19.96 -9.59
CA SER A 87 0.04 -20.09 -10.45
C SER A 87 -0.84 -18.85 -10.36
N ASP A 88 -1.67 -18.60 -11.37
CA ASP A 88 -2.59 -17.45 -11.37
C ASP A 88 -3.58 -17.54 -10.21
N LEU A 89 -4.02 -18.76 -9.87
CA LEU A 89 -4.86 -19.01 -8.71
C LEU A 89 -4.17 -18.61 -7.40
N TYR A 90 -2.89 -18.93 -7.24
CA TYR A 90 -2.12 -18.48 -6.07
C TYR A 90 -2.01 -16.96 -6.04
N CYS A 91 -1.71 -16.31 -7.17
CA CYS A 91 -1.65 -14.86 -7.26
C CYS A 91 -2.99 -14.22 -6.82
N LEU A 92 -4.12 -14.77 -7.27
CA LEU A 92 -5.45 -14.30 -6.88
C LEU A 92 -5.71 -14.46 -5.38
N TYR A 93 -5.39 -15.62 -4.80
CA TYR A 93 -5.50 -15.82 -3.35
C TYR A 93 -4.59 -14.85 -2.58
N TYR A 94 -3.36 -14.68 -3.04
CA TYR A 94 -2.37 -13.80 -2.41
C TYR A 94 -2.86 -12.35 -2.36
N ILE A 95 -3.31 -11.80 -3.49
CA ILE A 95 -3.79 -10.41 -3.53
C ILE A 95 -5.05 -10.23 -2.69
N HIS A 96 -5.97 -11.21 -2.70
CA HIS A 96 -7.15 -11.18 -1.85
C HIS A 96 -6.78 -11.15 -0.36
N THR A 97 -5.88 -12.04 0.08
CA THR A 97 -5.40 -12.07 1.46
C THR A 97 -4.71 -10.76 1.85
N LEU A 98 -3.84 -10.20 1.00
CA LEU A 98 -3.18 -8.93 1.31
C LEU A 98 -4.14 -7.75 1.37
N THR A 99 -5.15 -7.70 0.50
CA THR A 99 -6.20 -6.67 0.54
C THR A 99 -6.97 -6.72 1.87
N MET A 100 -7.31 -7.92 2.36
CA MET A 100 -7.95 -8.09 3.67
C MET A 100 -7.08 -7.59 4.83
N HIS A 101 -5.79 -7.93 4.84
CA HIS A 101 -4.85 -7.42 5.85
C HIS A 101 -4.61 -5.90 5.72
N GLY A 102 -4.61 -5.37 4.49
CA GLY A 102 -4.60 -3.93 4.20
C GLY A 102 -5.77 -3.22 4.86
N ALA A 103 -6.99 -3.67 4.58
CA ALA A 103 -8.22 -3.09 5.14
C ALA A 103 -8.23 -3.14 6.68
N GLN A 104 -7.82 -4.24 7.30
CA GLN A 104 -7.69 -4.33 8.75
C GLN A 104 -6.70 -3.31 9.32
N ALA A 105 -5.52 -3.19 8.71
CA ALA A 105 -4.52 -2.23 9.14
C ALA A 105 -4.99 -0.78 8.98
N TYR A 106 -5.70 -0.45 7.90
CA TYR A 106 -6.25 0.89 7.67
C TYR A 106 -7.32 1.24 8.71
N ASN A 107 -8.18 0.28 9.08
CA ASN A 107 -9.17 0.48 10.13
C ASN A 107 -8.53 0.69 11.51
N ILE A 108 -7.47 -0.05 11.83
CA ILE A 108 -6.70 0.17 13.07
C ILE A 108 -6.05 1.56 13.03
N ALA A 109 -5.38 1.91 11.92
CA ALA A 109 -4.73 3.21 11.80
C ALA A 109 -5.73 4.37 11.88
N PHE A 110 -6.91 4.23 11.28
CA PHE A 110 -8.02 5.19 11.40
C PHE A 110 -8.47 5.38 12.86
N SER A 111 -8.67 4.29 13.60
CA SER A 111 -9.22 4.35 14.96
C SER A 111 -8.26 4.94 15.98
N VAL A 112 -6.95 4.80 15.76
CA VAL A 112 -5.91 5.34 16.64
C VAL A 112 -5.38 6.71 16.22
N SER A 113 -5.80 7.22 15.06
CA SER A 113 -5.41 8.56 14.58
C SER A 113 -6.27 9.64 15.23
N ILE A 114 -5.64 10.75 15.61
CA ILE A 114 -6.32 11.87 16.28
C ILE A 114 -6.50 13.03 15.30
N ARG A 115 -5.48 13.27 14.45
CA ARG A 115 -5.53 14.36 13.48
C ARG A 115 -6.54 14.09 12.38
N GLN A 116 -7.31 15.12 12.04
CA GLN A 116 -8.39 15.01 11.06
C GLN A 116 -7.89 14.64 9.67
N ASP A 117 -6.75 15.19 9.22
CA ASP A 117 -6.20 14.89 7.90
C ASP A 117 -5.70 13.44 7.78
N ILE A 118 -5.11 12.90 8.84
CA ILE A 118 -4.68 11.49 8.89
C ILE A 118 -5.88 10.53 8.97
N ARG A 119 -6.89 10.88 9.77
CA ARG A 119 -8.15 10.12 9.80
C ARG A 119 -8.84 10.10 8.44
N GLU A 120 -8.92 11.25 7.76
CA GLU A 120 -9.51 11.34 6.43
C GLU A 120 -8.73 10.51 5.41
N PHE A 121 -7.39 10.54 5.49
CA PHE A 121 -6.54 9.68 4.66
C PHE A 121 -6.89 8.20 4.83
N TYR A 122 -6.88 7.67 6.06
CA TYR A 122 -7.20 6.25 6.28
C TYR A 122 -8.66 5.90 5.98
N TYR A 123 -9.59 6.83 6.20
CA TYR A 123 -10.98 6.66 5.81
C TYR A 123 -11.13 6.50 4.28
N GLN A 124 -10.42 7.32 3.51
CA GLN A 124 -10.41 7.20 2.04
C GLN A 124 -9.78 5.88 1.58
N CYS A 125 -8.71 5.43 2.23
CA CYS A 125 -8.10 4.12 1.96
C CYS A 125 -9.06 2.95 2.24
N CYS A 126 -9.96 3.08 3.23
CA CYS A 126 -10.99 2.06 3.52
C CYS A 126 -12.20 2.11 2.59
N THR A 127 -12.60 3.30 2.13
CA THR A 127 -13.90 3.50 1.44
C THR A 127 -13.80 3.57 -0.06
N LYS A 128 -12.67 4.03 -0.62
CA LYS A 128 -12.46 4.13 -2.07
C LYS A 128 -11.88 2.83 -2.65
N LEU A 129 -12.62 1.73 -2.47
CA LEU A 129 -12.43 0.49 -3.21
C LEU A 129 -13.03 0.53 -4.64
N TYR A 130 -13.40 1.73 -5.12
CA TYR A 130 -14.11 1.96 -6.39
C TYR A 130 -13.55 3.23 -7.07
#